data_AF-A0A6V8SCB9-F1
#
_entry.id   AF-A0A6V8SCB9-F1
#
_cell.length_a   1.000
_cell.length_b   1.000
_cell.length_c   1.000
_cell.angle_alpha   90.00
_cell.angle_beta   90.00
_cell.angle_gamma   90.00
#
_symmetry.space_group_name_H-M   'P 1'
#
loop_
_entity.id
_entity.type
_entity.pdbx_description
1 polymer ?
#
loop_
_entity_poly.entity_id
_entity_poly.type
_entity_poly.pdbx_seq_one_letter_code
_entity_poly.pdbx_strand_id
1 'polypeptide(L)'
;MKIRIKYFEGATKLKKIEKGNWVDVYANKDVFIKVGERAMIPLGFALELPQGWEAHLAPRSSTFKTWGIIQTNSVGVVDDTYIGDNDQWHMPVYCLQGKHLEKYSEVLSDESLCEMESEGTWIKSGDKIGQFRIMEVMPELEFEEVESFGNSDRGGFGSTGLR
;
A
#
# COMPACT_ATOMS: atom_id res chain seq x y z
N MET A 1 -14.70 8.95 -18.04
CA MET A 1 -14.79 7.57 -17.51
C MET A 1 -15.56 7.60 -16.19
N LYS A 2 -16.38 6.58 -15.90
CA LYS A 2 -17.04 6.37 -14.60
C LYS A 2 -16.67 4.97 -14.12
N ILE A 3 -16.38 4.81 -12.82
CA ILE A 3 -15.97 3.55 -12.19
C ILE A 3 -16.96 3.27 -11.06
N ARG A 4 -17.42 2.02 -10.92
CA ARG A 4 -18.28 1.64 -9.79
C ARG A 4 -17.40 1.39 -8.56
N ILE A 5 -17.84 1.87 -7.41
CA ILE A 5 -17.14 1.75 -6.14
C ILE A 5 -18.09 1.21 -5.08
N LYS A 6 -17.63 0.20 -4.34
CA LYS A 6 -18.29 -0.32 -3.14
C LYS A 6 -17.49 0.11 -1.92
N TYR A 7 -18.17 0.63 -0.90
CA TYR A 7 -17.56 0.96 0.38
C TYR A 7 -17.92 -0.09 1.42
N PHE A 8 -16.96 -0.39 2.28
CA PHE A 8 -17.15 -1.25 3.45
C PHE A 8 -17.54 -0.38 4.66
N GLU A 9 -18.03 -1.03 5.71
CA GLU A 9 -18.43 -0.34 6.94
C GLU A 9 -17.26 0.49 7.52
N GLY A 10 -17.57 1.70 7.99
CA GLY A 10 -16.60 2.64 8.56
C GLY A 10 -15.74 3.40 7.53
N ALA A 11 -15.85 3.10 6.24
CA ALA A 11 -14.94 3.63 5.23
C ALA A 11 -15.07 5.14 5.00
N THR A 12 -13.91 5.79 4.92
CA THR A 12 -13.82 7.15 4.43
C THR A 12 -13.99 7.17 2.90
N LYS A 13 -14.97 7.94 2.42
CA LYS A 13 -15.24 8.05 0.99
C LYS A 13 -14.09 8.73 0.24
N LEU A 14 -13.70 8.14 -0.89
CA LEU A 14 -12.71 8.73 -1.79
C LEU A 14 -13.22 10.08 -2.29
N LYS A 15 -12.34 11.07 -2.31
CA LYS A 15 -12.65 12.44 -2.75
C LYS A 15 -12.04 12.70 -4.11
N LYS A 16 -12.76 13.48 -4.93
CA LYS A 16 -12.21 14.00 -6.18
C LYS A 16 -11.02 14.89 -5.85
N ILE A 17 -9.94 14.72 -6.59
CA ILE A 17 -8.70 15.46 -6.35
C ILE A 17 -8.91 16.92 -6.77
N GLU A 18 -8.67 17.86 -5.84
CA GLU A 18 -8.60 19.29 -6.17
C GLU A 18 -7.18 19.71 -6.58
N LYS A 19 -6.15 19.08 -5.97
CA LYS A 19 -4.73 19.29 -6.23
C LYS A 19 -4.00 17.94 -6.16
N GLY A 20 -3.53 17.43 -7.30
CA GLY A 20 -2.86 16.14 -7.42
C GLY A 20 -3.31 15.34 -8.66
N ASN A 21 -2.49 14.38 -9.10
CA ASN A 21 -2.78 13.55 -10.28
C ASN A 21 -3.28 12.13 -9.91
N TRP A 22 -3.16 11.74 -8.64
CA TRP A 22 -3.53 10.43 -8.09
C TRP A 22 -4.52 10.62 -6.94
N VAL A 23 -5.40 9.64 -6.72
CA VAL A 23 -6.47 9.70 -5.71
C VAL A 23 -5.92 9.19 -4.38
N ASP A 24 -5.95 10.03 -3.33
CA ASP A 24 -5.58 9.63 -1.98
C ASP A 24 -6.51 8.49 -1.48
N VAL A 25 -5.93 7.47 -0.83
CA VAL A 25 -6.66 6.40 -0.14
C VAL A 25 -6.49 6.49 1.37
N TYR A 26 -7.45 5.93 2.09
CA TYR A 26 -7.60 6.10 3.53
C TYR A 26 -7.49 4.75 4.24
N ALA A 27 -6.89 4.71 5.43
CA ALA A 27 -7.03 3.55 6.31
C ALA A 27 -8.48 3.42 6.79
N ASN A 28 -9.02 2.20 6.82
CA ASN A 28 -10.39 1.93 7.27
C ASN A 28 -10.47 1.55 8.76
N LYS A 29 -9.35 1.20 9.38
CA LYS A 29 -9.29 0.77 10.78
C LYS A 29 -8.09 1.37 11.48
N ASP A 30 -8.25 1.54 12.78
CA ASP A 30 -7.15 1.82 13.70
C ASP A 30 -6.23 0.60 13.77
N VAL A 31 -4.94 0.80 13.52
CA VAL A 31 -3.92 -0.24 13.57
C VAL A 31 -2.67 0.31 14.23
N PHE A 32 -2.22 -0.34 15.30
CA PHE A 32 -0.87 -0.14 15.84
C PHE A 32 0.06 -1.17 15.23
N ILE A 33 1.23 -0.73 14.77
CA ILE A 33 2.24 -1.59 14.16
C ILE A 33 3.55 -1.33 14.91
N LYS A 34 4.08 -2.36 15.56
CA LYS A 34 5.36 -2.25 16.26
C LYS A 34 6.49 -2.09 15.24
N VAL A 35 7.57 -1.43 15.64
CA VAL A 35 8.79 -1.39 14.82
C VAL A 35 9.25 -2.82 14.54
N GLY A 36 9.53 -3.12 13.27
CA GLY A 36 9.91 -4.46 12.83
C GLY A 36 8.74 -5.37 12.43
N GLU A 37 7.49 -4.93 12.59
CA GLU A 37 6.31 -5.71 12.23
C GLU A 37 5.66 -5.25 10.92
N ARG A 38 4.85 -6.14 10.35
CA ARG A 38 4.06 -5.91 9.15
C ARG A 38 2.56 -5.92 9.45
N ALA A 39 1.80 -5.18 8.65
CA ALA A 39 0.34 -5.21 8.68
C ALA A 39 -0.27 -5.09 7.28
N MET A 40 -1.48 -5.64 7.13
CA MET A 40 -2.33 -5.40 5.96
C MET A 40 -3.35 -4.32 6.33
N ILE A 41 -3.19 -3.11 5.80
CA ILE A 41 -4.10 -2.01 6.15
C ILE A 41 -5.31 -2.03 5.21
N PRO A 42 -6.53 -2.30 5.72
CA PRO A 42 -7.73 -2.26 4.89
C PRO A 42 -8.01 -0.83 4.45
N LEU A 43 -8.30 -0.63 3.16
CA LEU A 43 -8.58 0.70 2.60
C LEU A 43 -10.07 1.05 2.55
N GLY A 44 -10.95 0.10 2.86
CA GLY A 44 -12.38 0.37 3.03
C GLY A 44 -13.19 0.45 1.74
N PHE A 45 -12.61 0.13 0.58
CA PHE A 45 -13.34 0.12 -0.69
C PHE A 45 -12.92 -1.03 -1.61
N ALA A 46 -13.79 -1.34 -2.56
CA ALA A 46 -13.52 -2.15 -3.75
C ALA A 46 -13.91 -1.33 -4.98
N LEU A 47 -13.18 -1.50 -6.08
CA LEU A 47 -13.46 -0.86 -7.36
C LEU A 47 -13.77 -1.91 -8.40
N GLU A 48 -14.75 -1.60 -9.25
CA GLU A 48 -14.91 -2.31 -10.50
C GLU A 48 -14.20 -1.54 -11.60
N LEU A 49 -12.96 -1.92 -11.85
CA LEU A 49 -12.13 -1.30 -12.88
C LEU A 49 -12.71 -1.65 -14.28
N PRO A 50 -12.58 -0.75 -15.26
CA PRO A 50 -12.93 -1.08 -16.64
C PRO A 50 -12.05 -2.21 -17.17
N GLN A 51 -12.60 -3.06 -18.02
CA GLN A 51 -11.82 -4.10 -18.69
C GLN A 51 -10.66 -3.49 -19.50
N GLY A 52 -9.48 -4.11 -19.43
CA GLY A 52 -8.24 -3.63 -20.04
C GLY A 52 -7.53 -2.54 -19.25
N TRP A 53 -7.88 -2.35 -17.97
CA TRP A 53 -7.23 -1.39 -17.08
C TRP A 53 -6.72 -2.06 -15.81
N GLU A 54 -5.65 -1.53 -15.26
CA GLU A 54 -5.15 -1.89 -13.94
C GLU A 54 -5.00 -0.63 -13.08
N ALA A 55 -4.96 -0.81 -11.76
CA ALA A 55 -4.64 0.26 -10.84
C ALA A 55 -3.27 0.09 -10.21
N HIS A 56 -2.57 1.21 -10.02
CA HIS A 56 -1.32 1.25 -9.27
C HIS A 56 -1.56 1.98 -7.96
N LEU A 57 -1.30 1.29 -6.84
CA LEU A 57 -1.38 1.80 -5.48
C LEU A 57 0.03 2.02 -4.94
N ALA A 58 0.35 3.24 -4.52
CA ALA A 58 1.66 3.60 -3.99
C ALA A 58 1.54 4.42 -2.70
N PRO A 59 2.62 4.48 -1.88
CA PRO A 59 2.69 5.41 -0.78
C PRO A 59 2.59 6.86 -1.26
N ARG A 60 2.13 7.74 -0.36
CA ARG A 60 2.29 9.18 -0.53
C ARG A 60 3.74 9.55 -0.16
N SER A 61 4.23 10.66 -0.68
CA SER A 61 5.57 11.14 -0.32
C SER A 61 5.74 11.38 1.18
N SER A 62 4.64 11.73 1.87
CA SER A 62 4.62 11.91 3.31
C SER A 62 4.42 10.63 4.11
N THR A 63 4.11 9.48 3.50
CA THR A 63 3.71 8.25 4.23
C THR A 63 4.80 7.81 5.22
N PHE A 64 6.05 7.71 4.75
CA PHE A 64 7.17 7.36 5.64
C PHE A 64 7.43 8.46 6.69
N LYS A 65 7.37 9.74 6.31
CA LYS A 65 7.57 10.85 7.25
C LYS A 65 6.56 10.82 8.40
N THR A 66 5.29 10.60 8.07
CA THR A 66 4.16 10.65 9.01
C THR A 66 4.08 9.40 9.88
N TRP A 67 4.18 8.20 9.30
CA TRP A 67 3.93 6.95 10.03
C TRP A 67 5.18 6.07 10.19
N GLY A 68 6.30 6.38 9.53
CA GLY A 68 7.52 5.55 9.60
C GLY A 68 7.39 4.18 8.93
N ILE A 69 6.41 4.05 8.01
CA ILE A 69 6.11 2.81 7.31
C ILE A 69 6.52 2.88 5.84
N ILE A 70 6.81 1.71 5.28
CA ILE A 70 6.96 1.49 3.84
C ILE A 70 5.91 0.51 3.34
N GLN A 71 5.51 0.63 2.08
CA GLN A 71 4.69 -0.38 1.41
C GLN A 71 5.59 -1.52 0.92
N THR A 72 5.33 -2.75 1.35
CA THR A 72 6.28 -3.86 1.18
C THR A 72 6.33 -4.42 -0.24
N ASN A 73 5.27 -4.23 -1.03
CA ASN A 73 5.26 -4.59 -2.45
C ASN A 73 5.62 -3.42 -3.38
N SER A 74 6.18 -2.33 -2.84
CA SER A 74 6.53 -1.09 -3.56
C SER A 74 5.32 -0.39 -4.18
N VAL A 75 4.81 -0.93 -5.30
CA VAL A 75 3.59 -0.49 -5.99
C VAL A 75 2.66 -1.69 -6.06
N GLY A 76 1.48 -1.57 -5.47
CA GLY A 76 0.43 -2.57 -5.59
C GLY A 76 -0.23 -2.46 -6.94
N VAL A 77 -0.24 -3.55 -7.70
CA VAL A 77 -1.02 -3.66 -8.94
C VAL A 77 -2.36 -4.29 -8.58
N VAL A 78 -3.46 -3.71 -9.07
CA VAL A 78 -4.81 -4.24 -8.92
C VAL A 78 -5.41 -4.45 -10.30
N ASP A 79 -5.65 -5.72 -10.63
CA ASP A 79 -6.18 -6.15 -11.92
C ASP A 79 -7.66 -5.79 -12.09
N ASP A 80 -8.11 -5.67 -13.35
CA ASP A 80 -9.55 -5.53 -13.71
C ASP A 80 -10.41 -6.76 -13.40
N THR A 81 -9.79 -7.85 -12.95
CA THR A 81 -10.48 -9.04 -12.47
C THR A 81 -10.73 -9.03 -10.95
N TYR A 82 -10.05 -8.17 -10.19
CA TYR A 82 -10.21 -8.02 -8.73
C TYR A 82 -11.36 -7.04 -8.39
N ILE A 83 -12.57 -7.42 -8.81
CA ILE A 83 -13.78 -6.57 -8.83
C ILE A 83 -14.97 -7.18 -8.07
N GLY A 84 -14.74 -8.25 -7.32
CA GLY A 84 -15.74 -8.94 -6.53
C GLY A 84 -16.28 -8.11 -5.37
N ASP A 85 -17.45 -8.50 -4.86
CA ASP A 85 -18.12 -7.82 -3.77
C ASP A 85 -17.30 -7.73 -2.46
N ASN A 86 -16.35 -8.64 -2.28
CA ASN A 86 -15.49 -8.72 -1.09
C ASN A 86 -14.03 -8.38 -1.39
N ASP A 87 -13.72 -7.92 -2.61
CA ASP A 87 -12.36 -7.61 -3.08
C ASP A 87 -11.91 -6.24 -2.56
N GLN A 88 -11.92 -6.10 -1.23
CA GLN A 88 -11.43 -4.90 -0.56
C GLN A 88 -9.96 -4.70 -0.87
N TRP A 89 -9.59 -3.47 -1.21
CA TRP A 89 -8.20 -3.11 -1.41
C TRP A 89 -7.49 -2.98 -0.06
N HIS A 90 -6.25 -3.46 -0.02
CA HIS A 90 -5.39 -3.40 1.15
C HIS A 90 -4.01 -2.85 0.78
N MET A 91 -3.38 -2.16 1.73
CA MET A 91 -1.99 -1.71 1.59
C MET A 91 -1.11 -2.53 2.54
N PRO A 92 -0.22 -3.40 2.02
CA PRO A 92 0.72 -4.13 2.86
C PRO A 92 1.85 -3.19 3.31
N VAL A 93 2.06 -3.07 4.61
CA VAL A 93 3.05 -2.13 5.17
C VAL A 93 3.97 -2.81 6.18
N TYR A 94 5.16 -2.24 6.34
CA TYR A 94 6.14 -2.61 7.37
C TYR A 94 6.59 -1.36 8.12
N CYS A 95 6.63 -1.42 9.45
CA CYS A 95 7.07 -0.32 10.29
C CYS A 95 8.59 -0.33 10.46
N LEU A 96 9.28 0.64 9.85
CA LEU A 96 10.72 0.81 9.98
C LEU A 96 11.10 1.78 11.10
N GLN A 97 10.23 2.72 11.42
CA GLN A 97 10.49 3.76 12.42
C GLN A 97 9.24 4.03 13.25
N GLY A 98 9.39 3.94 14.56
CA GLY A 98 8.33 4.31 15.50
C GLY A 98 8.02 5.80 15.45
N LYS A 99 6.75 6.13 15.66
CA LYS A 99 6.25 7.50 15.85
C LYS A 99 5.54 7.66 17.19
N HIS A 100 5.28 6.56 17.87
CA HIS A 100 4.50 6.47 19.09
C HIS A 100 5.13 5.42 20.02
N LEU A 101 4.95 5.62 21.33
CA LEU A 101 5.20 4.62 22.36
C LEU A 101 3.85 4.17 22.90
N GLU A 102 3.63 2.86 22.96
CA GLU A 102 2.42 2.29 23.53
C GLU A 102 2.74 1.46 24.76
N LYS A 103 2.07 1.80 25.86
CA LYS A 103 2.17 1.11 27.14
C LYS A 103 1.07 0.06 27.20
N TYR A 104 1.42 -1.14 27.63
CA TYR A 104 0.47 -2.21 27.92
C TYR A 104 0.92 -2.97 29.15
N SER A 105 -0.04 -3.57 29.85
CA SER A 105 0.22 -4.42 31.00
C SER A 105 0.07 -5.88 30.58
N GLU A 106 1.09 -6.67 30.86
CA GLU A 106 1.00 -8.13 30.81
C GLU A 106 0.92 -8.69 32.23
N VAL A 107 0.07 -9.69 32.41
CA VAL A 107 -0.04 -10.45 33.65
C VAL A 107 1.02 -11.54 33.61
N LEU A 108 2.08 -11.41 34.41
CA LEU A 108 3.21 -12.35 34.41
C LEU A 108 2.95 -13.58 35.28
N SER A 109 2.11 -13.46 36.32
CA SER A 109 1.52 -14.52 37.20
C SER A 109 1.10 -13.86 38.54
N ASP A 110 0.27 -14.55 39.34
CA ASP A 110 -0.22 -14.16 40.70
C ASP A 110 -0.20 -12.65 40.98
N GLU A 111 -1.14 -11.93 40.34
CA GLU A 111 -1.42 -10.51 40.56
C GLU A 111 -0.27 -9.52 40.27
N SER A 112 0.86 -9.99 39.73
CA SER A 112 1.96 -9.13 39.29
C SER A 112 1.68 -8.58 37.89
N LEU A 113 1.55 -7.25 37.81
CA LEU A 113 1.48 -6.51 36.56
C LEU A 113 2.88 -6.04 36.18
N CYS A 114 3.31 -6.36 34.96
CA CYS A 114 4.48 -5.74 34.36
C CYS A 114 4.01 -4.71 33.34
N GLU A 115 4.43 -3.47 33.53
CA GLU A 115 4.27 -2.43 32.51
C GLU A 115 5.35 -2.61 31.45
N MET A 116 4.93 -2.86 30.22
CA MET A 116 5.80 -2.94 29.07
C MET A 116 5.53 -1.76 28.14
N GLU A 117 6.58 -1.35 27.42
CA GLU A 117 6.49 -0.33 26.39
C GLU A 117 6.89 -0.92 25.05
N SER A 118 6.12 -0.60 24.02
CA SER A 118 6.47 -0.94 22.64
C SER A 118 6.56 0.33 21.81
N GLU A 119 7.67 0.46 21.09
CA GLU A 119 7.80 1.46 20.05
C GLU A 119 7.08 0.98 18.77
N GLY A 120 6.31 1.88 18.15
CA GLY A 120 5.55 1.58 16.96
C GLY A 120 4.86 2.80 16.36
N THR A 121 3.86 2.56 15.54
CA THR A 121 3.11 3.64 14.89
C THR A 121 1.63 3.33 14.84
N TRP A 122 0.82 4.33 15.17
CA TRP A 122 -0.63 4.28 14.99
C TRP A 122 -0.99 4.82 13.61
N ILE A 123 -1.71 4.00 12.85
CA ILE A 123 -2.49 4.46 11.70
C ILE A 123 -3.94 4.50 12.17
N LYS A 124 -4.59 5.66 12.05
CA LYS A 124 -5.97 5.84 12.48
C LYS A 124 -6.93 5.72 11.30
N SER A 125 -8.15 5.25 11.58
CA SER A 125 -9.20 5.25 10.55
C SER A 125 -9.41 6.66 10.00
N GLY A 126 -9.42 6.78 8.67
CA GLY A 126 -9.45 8.06 7.97
C GLY A 126 -8.09 8.70 7.69
N ASP A 127 -6.97 8.09 8.11
CA ASP A 127 -5.64 8.56 7.73
C ASP A 127 -5.35 8.33 6.25
N LYS A 128 -4.79 9.35 5.59
CA LYS A 128 -4.42 9.30 4.17
C LYS A 128 -3.06 8.65 3.96
N ILE A 129 -3.02 7.33 3.83
CA ILE A 129 -1.77 6.54 3.87
C ILE A 129 -1.16 6.22 2.50
N GLY A 130 -1.95 6.31 1.43
CA GLY A 130 -1.51 5.96 0.08
C GLY A 130 -2.25 6.75 -0.98
N GLN A 131 -1.98 6.45 -2.23
CA GLN A 131 -2.64 7.04 -3.39
C GLN A 131 -2.66 6.05 -4.55
N PHE A 132 -3.66 6.13 -5.42
CA PHE A 132 -3.71 5.30 -6.62
C PHE A 132 -4.05 6.08 -7.88
N ARG A 133 -3.67 5.49 -9.02
CA ARG A 133 -4.18 5.84 -10.36
C ARG A 133 -4.58 4.57 -11.09
N ILE A 134 -5.23 4.74 -12.23
CA ILE A 134 -5.45 3.65 -13.19
C ILE A 134 -4.68 3.91 -14.49
N MET A 135 -4.41 2.85 -15.23
CA MET A 135 -3.83 2.88 -16.57
C MET A 135 -4.28 1.67 -17.38
N GLU A 136 -4.12 1.75 -18.70
CA GLU A 136 -4.33 0.61 -19.59
C GLU A 136 -3.29 -0.47 -19.30
N VAL A 137 -3.72 -1.72 -19.37
CA VAL A 137 -2.83 -2.88 -19.24
C VAL A 137 -1.85 -2.94 -20.42
N MET A 138 -0.76 -3.68 -20.24
CA MET A 138 0.18 -3.97 -21.34
C MET A 138 -0.52 -4.67 -22.51
N PRO A 139 -0.02 -4.51 -23.75
CA PRO A 139 -0.52 -5.29 -24.88
C PRO A 139 -0.29 -6.79 -24.65
N GLU A 140 -1.05 -7.60 -25.38
CA GLU A 140 -0.79 -9.04 -25.48
C GLU A 140 0.61 -9.28 -26.06
N LEU A 141 1.35 -10.22 -25.47
CA LEU A 141 2.71 -10.56 -25.89
C LEU A 141 2.76 -11.98 -26.42
N GLU A 142 3.45 -12.13 -27.56
CA GLU A 142 3.92 -13.43 -28.04
C GLU A 142 5.43 -13.50 -27.84
N PHE A 143 5.91 -14.62 -27.29
CA PHE A 143 7.34 -14.82 -27.04
C PHE A 143 7.95 -15.65 -28.18
N GLU A 144 8.98 -15.11 -28.83
CA GLU A 144 9.82 -15.82 -29.79
C GLU A 144 11.16 -16.16 -29.13
N GLU A 145 11.46 -17.45 -29.00
CA GLU A 145 12.73 -17.93 -28.46
C GLU A 145 13.82 -17.93 -29.56
N VAL A 146 14.99 -17.36 -29.26
CA VAL A 146 16.12 -17.24 -30.20
C VAL A 146 17.44 -17.61 -29.53
N GLU A 147 18.40 -18.14 -30.29
CA GLU A 147 19.75 -18.45 -29.77
C GLU A 147 20.60 -17.20 -29.49
N SER A 148 20.32 -16.08 -30.17
CA SER A 148 21.02 -14.81 -29.99
C SER A 148 20.18 -13.63 -30.49
N PHE A 149 20.20 -12.52 -29.76
CA PHE A 149 19.58 -11.26 -30.20
C PHE A 149 20.42 -10.50 -31.22
N GLY A 150 21.72 -10.79 -31.35
CA GLY A 150 22.64 -10.09 -32.25
C GLY A 150 22.91 -8.61 -31.91
N ASN A 151 22.50 -8.13 -30.73
CA ASN A 151 22.67 -6.74 -30.29
C ASN A 151 23.84 -6.58 -29.31
N SER A 152 24.37 -5.36 -29.21
CA SER A 152 25.39 -5.00 -28.20
C SER A 152 24.80 -4.89 -26.79
N ASP A 153 25.56 -5.33 -25.78
CA ASP A 153 25.17 -5.19 -24.38
C ASP A 153 25.13 -3.72 -23.95
N ARG A 154 24.02 -3.30 -23.33
CA ARG A 154 23.88 -1.98 -22.70
C ARG A 154 24.64 -1.88 -21.35
N GLY A 155 24.74 -2.98 -20.61
CA GLY A 155 25.15 -2.98 -19.20
C GLY A 155 24.05 -2.48 -18.23
N GLY A 156 24.30 -2.65 -16.92
CA GLY A 156 23.38 -2.31 -15.84
C GLY A 156 24.10 -2.11 -14.49
N PHE A 157 23.36 -2.01 -13.39
CA PHE A 157 23.91 -1.88 -12.01
C PHE A 157 24.91 -0.73 -11.82
N GLY A 158 24.59 0.44 -12.39
CA GLY A 158 25.47 1.61 -12.29
C GLY A 158 26.61 1.62 -13.32
N SER A 159 26.48 0.90 -14.44
CA SER A 159 27.43 0.90 -15.55
C SER A 159 27.74 2.30 -16.11
N THR A 160 26.83 3.26 -15.95
CA THR A 160 27.01 4.67 -16.33
C THR A 160 27.77 5.50 -15.30
N GLY A 161 28.26 4.89 -14.22
CA GLY A 161 28.96 5.57 -13.14
C GLY A 161 28.03 6.39 -12.24
N LEU A 162 28.64 7.08 -11.27
CA LEU A 162 27.98 7.93 -10.29
C LEU A 162 28.11 9.43 -10.59
N ARG A 163 28.84 9.80 -11.65
CA ARG A 163 29.19 11.19 -12.00
C ARG A 163 29.25 11.38 -13.50
#